data_AF-A0AA46S7Z2-F1
#
_entry.id   AF-A0AA46S7Z2-F1
#
_cell.length_a   1.000
_cell.length_b   1.000
_cell.length_c   1.000
_cell.angle_alpha   90.00
_cell.angle_beta   90.00
_cell.angle_gamma   90.00
#
_symmetry.space_group_name_H-M   'P 1'
#
loop_
_entity.id
_entity.type
_entity.pdbx_description
1 polymer ?
#
loop_
_entity_poly.entity_id
_entity_poly.type
_entity_poly.pdbx_seq_one_letter_code
_entity_poly.pdbx_strand_id
1 'polypeptide(L)'
;MNLNELQDLINEELQWRKKEIERLWSSMEYFHEDGLGKIHDSIIKAIILLIYSHWEGFIKKTGKIYFKYVSSLGIKTIELNSNFQSFSCKTSINSFISKSSPNNQSWKISDIDHLRNEINNKINSPFYINIDLEKEKSKSIVDTKDNLNTDVFKNIITELGLHLYIAYNNDEDLKIIQNFQTFNKNKTFLHQVLDHTLLSCRNHIAHGNKNNQNKILDQNKLQYLRDFIYLLMNHFRDDIFEFSEQQLFLEANQPARLLYVTQKEVEISNNIQNIIRNYQQINIIGIPQPDTAQIPIIINTKPSLFSRIKNFFQRV
;
A
#
# COMPACT_ATOMS: atom_id res chain seq x y z
N MET A 1 11.13 -23.12 -10.87
CA MET A 1 10.48 -22.85 -9.57
C MET A 1 9.08 -23.35 -9.71
N ASN A 2 8.66 -24.28 -8.84
CA ASN A 2 7.27 -24.76 -8.86
C ASN A 2 6.36 -23.89 -7.97
N LEU A 3 5.06 -24.17 -7.99
CA LEU A 3 4.06 -23.40 -7.24
C LEU A 3 4.30 -23.45 -5.72
N ASN A 4 4.56 -24.63 -5.16
CA ASN A 4 4.81 -24.81 -3.73
C ASN A 4 6.04 -24.00 -3.28
N GLU A 5 7.13 -24.08 -4.04
CA GLU A 5 8.34 -23.28 -3.78
C GLU A 5 8.05 -21.78 -3.78
N LEU A 6 7.23 -21.29 -4.72
CA LEU A 6 6.81 -19.88 -4.73
C LEU A 6 6.01 -19.53 -3.47
N GLN A 7 5.04 -20.38 -3.10
CA GLN A 7 4.16 -20.13 -1.95
C GLN A 7 4.91 -20.16 -0.63
N ASP A 8 5.78 -21.16 -0.44
CA ASP A 8 6.60 -21.30 0.76
C ASP A 8 7.50 -20.10 0.94
N LEU A 9 8.24 -19.69 -0.10
CA LEU A 9 9.13 -18.53 -0.03
C LEU A 9 8.39 -17.23 0.31
N ILE A 10 7.22 -16.98 -0.31
CA ILE A 10 6.46 -15.77 -0.03
C ILE A 10 5.85 -15.80 1.38
N ASN A 11 5.38 -16.97 1.83
CA ASN A 11 4.85 -17.12 3.19
C ASN A 11 5.93 -16.92 4.24
N GLU A 12 7.13 -17.48 4.04
CA GLU A 12 8.29 -17.21 4.90
C GLU A 12 8.58 -15.71 4.96
N GLU A 13 8.67 -15.05 3.79
CA GLU A 13 8.92 -13.60 3.68
C GLU A 13 7.91 -12.74 4.43
N LEU A 14 6.62 -13.10 4.36
CA LEU A 14 5.56 -12.39 5.05
C LEU A 14 5.59 -12.64 6.57
N GLN A 15 5.78 -13.90 6.97
CA GLN A 15 5.72 -14.32 8.36
C GLN A 15 6.84 -13.72 9.19
N TRP A 16 8.10 -13.75 8.71
CA TRP A 16 9.22 -13.25 9.51
C TRP A 16 9.13 -11.74 9.74
N ARG A 17 8.71 -10.97 8.73
CA ARG A 17 8.50 -9.51 8.82
C ARG A 17 7.41 -9.15 9.82
N LYS A 18 6.27 -9.86 9.77
CA LYS A 18 5.19 -9.66 10.76
C LYS A 18 5.67 -9.98 12.17
N LYS A 19 6.36 -11.11 12.37
CA LYS A 19 6.92 -11.50 13.67
C LYS A 19 7.89 -10.44 14.22
N GLU A 20 8.70 -9.81 13.38
CA GLU A 20 9.64 -8.77 13.81
C GLU A 20 8.91 -7.49 14.24
N ILE A 21 7.91 -7.04 13.49
CA ILE A 21 7.06 -5.90 13.88
C ILE A 21 6.34 -6.19 15.20
N GLU A 22 5.74 -7.36 15.36
CA GLU A 22 5.00 -7.71 16.58
C GLU A 22 5.91 -7.76 17.83
N ARG A 23 7.18 -8.19 17.70
CA ARG A 23 8.14 -8.17 18.83
C ARG A 23 8.38 -6.75 19.36
N LEU A 24 8.58 -5.78 18.46
CA LEU A 24 8.71 -4.38 18.86
C LEU A 24 7.38 -3.80 19.35
N TRP A 25 6.27 -4.23 18.75
CA TRP A 25 4.93 -3.83 19.16
C TRP A 25 4.63 -4.17 20.62
N SER A 26 4.85 -5.43 21.02
CA SER A 26 4.66 -5.84 22.43
C SER A 26 5.60 -5.08 23.39
N SER A 27 6.80 -4.71 22.93
CA SER A 27 7.71 -3.88 23.72
C SER A 27 7.15 -2.47 23.93
N MET A 28 6.58 -1.85 22.89
CA MET A 28 5.94 -0.54 22.98
C MET A 28 4.81 -0.55 24.03
N GLU A 29 3.94 -1.57 24.00
CA GLU A 29 2.82 -1.70 24.94
C GLU A 29 3.30 -1.85 26.40
N TYR A 30 4.43 -2.50 26.63
CA TYR A 30 5.04 -2.65 27.96
C TYR A 30 5.60 -1.34 28.53
N PHE A 31 6.24 -0.50 27.71
CA PHE A 31 6.90 0.73 28.16
C PHE A 31 5.99 1.98 28.22
N HIS A 32 4.67 1.80 28.24
CA HIS A 32 3.69 2.90 28.31
C HIS A 32 3.53 3.51 29.73
N GLU A 33 4.27 3.03 30.73
CA GLU A 33 4.19 3.52 32.12
C GLU A 33 4.89 4.88 32.37
N ASP A 34 4.42 5.60 33.39
CA ASP A 34 4.95 6.91 33.80
C ASP A 34 6.45 6.87 34.12
N GLY A 35 7.23 7.74 33.46
CA GLY A 35 8.69 7.82 33.61
C GLY A 35 9.50 7.17 32.47
N LEU A 36 8.86 6.39 31.60
CA LEU A 36 9.52 5.67 30.48
C LEU A 36 9.22 6.29 29.09
N GLY A 37 8.56 7.44 29.03
CA GLY A 37 8.09 8.06 27.77
C GLY A 37 9.17 8.25 26.68
N LYS A 38 10.43 8.53 27.05
CA LYS A 38 11.52 8.63 26.06
C LYS A 38 11.88 7.29 25.40
N ILE A 39 11.75 6.19 26.13
CA ILE A 39 11.97 4.83 25.62
C ILE A 39 10.81 4.47 24.70
N HIS A 40 9.58 4.72 25.14
CA HIS A 40 8.37 4.54 24.34
C HIS A 40 8.44 5.28 22.98
N ASP A 41 8.81 6.56 22.99
CA ASP A 41 9.00 7.35 21.76
C ASP A 41 10.07 6.76 20.82
N SER A 42 11.14 6.21 21.40
CA SER A 42 12.21 5.57 20.64
C SER A 42 11.75 4.27 19.99
N ILE A 43 10.91 3.50 20.68
CA ILE A 43 10.31 2.27 20.15
C ILE A 43 9.31 2.60 19.03
N ILE A 44 8.45 3.61 19.19
CA ILE A 44 7.54 4.07 18.13
C ILE A 44 8.32 4.39 16.85
N LYS A 45 9.42 5.15 16.97
CA LYS A 45 10.28 5.47 15.82
C LYS A 45 10.87 4.22 15.18
N ALA A 46 11.34 3.28 15.99
CA ALA A 46 11.87 2.01 15.50
C ALA A 46 10.80 1.20 14.75
N ILE A 47 9.57 1.13 15.26
CA ILE A 47 8.44 0.46 14.61
C ILE A 47 8.13 1.11 13.26
N ILE A 48 8.06 2.44 13.17
CA ILE A 48 7.80 3.16 11.90
C ILE A 48 8.86 2.83 10.85
N LEU A 49 10.15 2.89 11.24
CA LEU A 49 11.25 2.53 10.35
C LEU A 49 11.17 1.08 9.90
N LEU A 50 10.82 0.17 10.83
CA LEU A 50 10.70 -1.25 10.56
C LEU A 50 9.55 -1.54 9.59
N ILE A 51 8.35 -1.00 9.83
CA ILE A 51 7.19 -1.12 8.95
C ILE A 51 7.55 -0.69 7.53
N TYR A 52 8.22 0.46 7.37
CA TYR A 52 8.63 0.92 6.04
C TYR A 52 9.63 -0.04 5.37
N SER A 53 10.68 -0.43 6.08
CA SER A 53 11.72 -1.32 5.53
C SER A 53 11.16 -2.69 5.14
N HIS A 54 10.22 -3.23 5.92
CA HIS A 54 9.56 -4.48 5.67
C HIS A 54 8.57 -4.40 4.51
N TRP A 55 7.77 -3.34 4.44
CA TRP A 55 6.90 -3.04 3.30
C TRP A 55 7.70 -3.04 2.00
N GLU A 56 8.77 -2.24 1.94
CA GLU A 56 9.60 -2.11 0.76
C GLU A 56 10.29 -3.43 0.39
N GLY A 57 10.92 -4.08 1.37
CA GLY A 57 11.63 -5.34 1.17
C GLY A 57 10.71 -6.47 0.71
N PHE A 58 9.50 -6.54 1.27
CA PHE A 58 8.52 -7.56 0.92
C PHE A 58 8.06 -7.43 -0.53
N ILE A 59 7.64 -6.23 -0.96
CA ILE A 59 7.22 -5.99 -2.35
C ILE A 59 8.34 -6.33 -3.33
N LYS A 60 9.59 -5.92 -3.03
CA LYS A 60 10.76 -6.26 -3.84
C LYS A 60 10.97 -7.78 -3.95
N LYS A 61 11.06 -8.48 -2.82
CA LYS A 61 11.39 -9.91 -2.81
C LYS A 61 10.27 -10.73 -3.43
N THR A 62 9.04 -10.51 -3.02
CA THR A 62 7.87 -11.23 -3.51
C THR A 62 7.67 -11.01 -5.01
N GLY A 63 7.85 -9.79 -5.53
CA GLY A 63 7.83 -9.53 -6.97
C GLY A 63 8.94 -10.27 -7.74
N LYS A 64 10.16 -10.37 -7.19
CA LYS A 64 11.24 -11.19 -7.77
C LYS A 64 10.89 -12.68 -7.78
N ILE A 65 10.32 -13.20 -6.70
CA ILE A 65 9.89 -14.60 -6.60
C ILE A 65 8.85 -14.89 -7.70
N TYR A 66 7.86 -14.02 -7.86
CA TYR A 66 6.81 -14.19 -8.87
C TYR A 66 7.35 -14.17 -10.30
N PHE A 67 8.19 -13.18 -10.66
CA PHE A 67 8.81 -13.18 -11.99
C PHE A 67 9.67 -14.43 -12.24
N LYS A 68 10.39 -14.92 -11.22
CA LYS A 68 11.20 -16.14 -11.34
C LYS A 68 10.32 -17.36 -11.58
N TYR A 69 9.18 -17.45 -10.90
CA TYR A 69 8.18 -18.48 -11.14
C TYR A 69 7.69 -18.45 -12.58
N VAL A 70 7.11 -17.33 -13.04
CA VAL A 70 6.56 -17.21 -14.40
C VAL A 70 7.64 -17.48 -15.46
N SER A 71 8.85 -16.94 -15.28
CA SER A 71 9.99 -17.21 -16.17
C SER A 71 10.38 -18.68 -16.21
N SER A 72 10.24 -19.42 -15.10
CA SER A 72 10.61 -20.83 -15.04
C SER A 72 9.60 -21.78 -15.68
N LEU A 73 8.41 -21.29 -16.02
CA LEU A 73 7.39 -22.07 -16.73
C LEU A 73 7.70 -22.22 -18.23
N GLY A 74 8.62 -21.41 -18.78
CA GLY A 74 9.03 -21.52 -20.19
C GLY A 74 7.94 -21.16 -21.20
N ILE A 75 6.93 -20.41 -20.76
CA ILE A 75 5.77 -20.01 -21.58
C ILE A 75 6.22 -18.97 -22.62
N LYS A 76 5.73 -19.08 -23.86
CA LYS A 76 6.02 -18.05 -24.88
C LYS A 76 5.44 -16.72 -24.46
N THR A 77 6.22 -15.65 -24.64
CA THR A 77 5.83 -14.31 -24.19
C THR A 77 4.49 -13.85 -24.78
N ILE A 78 4.17 -14.23 -26.03
CA ILE A 78 2.89 -13.95 -26.69
C ILE A 78 1.65 -14.55 -25.99
N GLU A 79 1.83 -15.62 -25.21
CA GLU A 79 0.74 -16.29 -24.50
C GLU A 79 0.48 -15.64 -23.13
N LEU A 80 1.44 -14.86 -22.62
CA LEU A 80 1.31 -14.10 -21.39
C LEU A 80 0.57 -12.80 -21.63
N ASN A 81 0.03 -12.24 -20.55
CA ASN A 81 -0.66 -10.96 -20.54
C ASN A 81 0.19 -9.85 -21.19
N SER A 82 -0.49 -8.88 -21.82
CA SER A 82 0.14 -7.74 -22.50
C SER A 82 1.20 -6.99 -21.67
N ASN A 83 1.12 -6.99 -20.33
CA ASN A 83 2.16 -6.42 -19.48
C ASN A 83 3.51 -7.16 -19.62
N PHE A 84 3.51 -8.49 -19.69
CA PHE A 84 4.72 -9.31 -19.83
C PHE A 84 5.32 -9.16 -21.22
N GLN A 85 4.46 -9.04 -22.24
CA GLN A 85 4.86 -8.70 -23.61
C GLN A 85 5.55 -7.33 -23.66
N SER A 86 4.92 -6.31 -23.07
CA SER A 86 5.46 -4.96 -22.96
C SER A 86 6.78 -4.94 -22.17
N PHE A 87 6.82 -5.65 -21.05
CA PHE A 87 8.01 -5.78 -20.20
C PHE A 87 9.18 -6.37 -21.00
N SER A 88 8.95 -7.45 -21.75
CA SER A 88 9.98 -8.13 -22.54
C SER A 88 10.55 -7.25 -23.65
N CYS A 89 9.74 -6.33 -24.19
CA CYS A 89 10.14 -5.41 -25.26
C CYS A 89 10.80 -4.13 -24.75
N LYS A 90 10.64 -3.80 -23.45
CA LYS A 90 11.09 -2.54 -22.83
C LYS A 90 12.57 -2.23 -23.11
N THR A 91 13.45 -3.23 -23.00
CA THR A 91 14.90 -3.04 -23.24
C THR A 91 15.23 -2.76 -24.70
N SER A 92 14.58 -3.45 -25.65
CA SER A 92 14.76 -3.21 -27.09
C SER A 92 14.30 -1.80 -27.47
N ILE A 93 13.15 -1.36 -26.95
CA ILE A 93 12.64 -0.01 -27.17
C ILE A 93 13.59 1.05 -26.60
N ASN A 94 14.06 0.88 -25.36
CA ASN A 94 15.00 1.83 -24.76
C ASN A 94 16.34 1.91 -25.51
N SER A 95 16.86 0.76 -25.95
CA SER A 95 18.09 0.66 -26.77
C SER A 95 17.91 1.41 -28.09
N PHE A 96 16.78 1.20 -28.77
CA PHE A 96 16.42 1.88 -30.01
C PHE A 96 16.34 3.40 -29.85
N ILE A 97 15.64 3.88 -28.81
CA ILE A 97 15.54 5.32 -28.50
C ILE A 97 16.92 5.92 -28.20
N SER A 98 17.73 5.25 -27.37
CA SER A 98 19.04 5.75 -26.93
C SER A 98 20.04 5.89 -28.09
N LYS A 99 20.05 4.93 -29.03
CA LYS A 99 20.91 4.97 -30.23
C LYS A 99 20.54 6.11 -31.19
N SER A 100 19.29 6.54 -31.16
CA SER A 100 18.74 7.57 -32.04
C SER A 100 18.87 8.99 -31.49
N SER A 101 19.24 9.12 -30.22
CA SER A 101 19.26 10.39 -29.48
C SER A 101 20.43 11.37 -29.73
N PRO A 102 21.52 11.11 -30.48
CA PRO A 102 22.60 12.10 -30.54
C PRO A 102 22.27 13.38 -31.32
N ASN A 103 21.41 13.37 -32.36
CA ASN A 103 21.37 14.50 -33.33
C ASN A 103 20.02 14.74 -34.05
N ASN A 104 18.85 14.45 -33.47
CA ASN A 104 17.54 14.69 -34.14
C ASN A 104 17.41 14.04 -35.54
N GLN A 105 18.06 12.89 -35.75
CA GLN A 105 18.00 12.20 -37.04
C GLN A 105 16.71 11.39 -37.14
N SER A 106 15.96 11.57 -38.23
CA SER A 106 14.76 10.78 -38.52
C SER A 106 15.12 9.29 -38.62
N TRP A 107 14.30 8.42 -38.01
CA TRP A 107 14.50 6.97 -38.04
C TRP A 107 14.39 6.44 -39.48
N LYS A 108 15.38 5.67 -39.93
CA LYS A 108 15.31 5.01 -41.23
C LYS A 108 14.39 3.81 -41.14
N ILE A 109 13.78 3.42 -42.27
CA ILE A 109 12.97 2.21 -42.37
C ILE A 109 13.75 0.97 -41.87
N SER A 110 15.05 0.88 -42.18
CA SER A 110 15.91 -0.21 -41.69
C SER A 110 16.02 -0.27 -40.17
N ASP A 111 16.00 0.88 -39.50
CA ASP A 111 16.07 0.94 -38.03
C ASP A 111 14.76 0.43 -37.43
N ILE A 112 13.63 0.80 -38.04
CA ILE A 112 12.29 0.34 -37.67
C ILE A 112 12.12 -1.16 -37.92
N ASP A 113 12.60 -1.67 -39.07
CA ASP A 113 12.56 -3.11 -39.39
C ASP A 113 13.40 -3.92 -38.40
N HIS A 114 14.57 -3.42 -38.01
CA HIS A 114 15.39 -4.05 -36.98
C HIS A 114 14.67 -4.12 -35.63
N LEU A 115 14.07 -3.00 -35.19
CA LEU A 115 13.26 -2.97 -33.96
C LEU A 115 12.10 -3.96 -34.03
N ARG A 116 11.37 -3.99 -35.16
CA ARG A 116 10.26 -4.92 -35.37
C ARG A 116 10.71 -6.37 -35.27
N ASN A 117 11.86 -6.72 -35.84
CA ASN A 117 12.42 -8.06 -35.76
C ASN A 117 12.85 -8.42 -34.33
N GLU A 118 13.48 -7.50 -33.59
CA GLU A 118 13.80 -7.72 -32.17
C GLU A 118 12.55 -7.98 -31.33
N ILE A 119 11.52 -7.14 -31.49
CA ILE A 119 10.23 -7.28 -30.79
C ILE A 119 9.58 -8.62 -31.13
N ASN A 120 9.48 -8.98 -32.42
CA ASN A 120 8.92 -10.25 -32.85
C ASN A 120 9.69 -11.44 -32.26
N ASN A 121 11.02 -11.38 -32.23
CA ASN A 121 11.84 -12.42 -31.63
C ASN A 121 11.59 -12.55 -30.13
N LYS A 122 11.48 -11.43 -29.41
CA LYS A 122 11.18 -11.43 -27.97
C LYS A 122 9.80 -12.01 -27.67
N ILE A 123 8.78 -11.59 -28.40
CA ILE A 123 7.38 -12.00 -28.21
C ILE A 123 7.20 -13.51 -28.51
N ASN A 124 7.88 -14.04 -29.54
CA ASN A 124 7.78 -15.45 -29.90
C ASN A 124 8.71 -16.38 -29.10
N SER A 125 9.60 -15.82 -28.29
CA SER A 125 10.48 -16.59 -27.40
C SER A 125 9.81 -16.86 -26.05
N PRO A 126 10.22 -17.92 -25.33
CA PRO A 126 9.89 -18.10 -23.93
C PRO A 126 10.21 -16.85 -23.11
N PHE A 127 9.29 -16.46 -22.23
CA PHE A 127 9.50 -15.38 -21.30
C PHE A 127 10.64 -15.74 -20.35
N TYR A 128 11.69 -14.92 -20.35
CA TYR A 128 12.88 -15.20 -19.59
C TYR A 128 13.41 -13.96 -18.88
N ILE A 129 13.62 -14.09 -17.57
CA ILE A 129 14.32 -13.10 -16.77
C ILE A 129 15.35 -13.80 -15.89
N ASN A 130 16.59 -13.33 -15.94
CA ASN A 130 17.65 -13.83 -15.06
C ASN A 130 17.46 -13.26 -13.64
N ILE A 131 16.85 -14.04 -12.74
CA ILE A 131 16.59 -13.64 -11.35
C ILE A 131 17.45 -14.46 -10.39
N ASP A 132 18.37 -13.76 -9.76
CA ASP A 132 19.10 -14.23 -8.59
C ASP A 132 18.35 -13.76 -7.33
N LEU A 133 17.75 -14.70 -6.59
CA LEU A 133 16.99 -14.38 -5.38
C LEU A 133 17.89 -14.00 -4.21
N GLU A 134 19.16 -14.39 -4.22
CA GLU A 134 20.12 -14.12 -3.15
C GLU A 134 20.80 -12.74 -3.32
N LYS A 135 20.83 -12.21 -4.54
CA LYS A 135 21.36 -10.87 -4.81
C LYS A 135 20.32 -9.79 -4.57
N GLU A 136 20.42 -9.15 -3.41
CA GLU A 136 19.63 -7.96 -3.09
C GLU A 136 20.08 -6.71 -3.88
N LYS A 137 21.39 -6.58 -4.16
CA LYS A 137 22.02 -5.33 -4.66
C LYS A 137 22.13 -5.18 -6.18
N SER A 138 21.80 -6.18 -6.99
CA SER A 138 21.69 -5.96 -8.44
C SER A 138 20.56 -4.96 -8.69
N LYS A 139 20.71 -4.00 -9.62
CA LYS A 139 19.60 -3.15 -10.12
C LYS A 139 18.38 -4.04 -10.30
N SER A 140 17.46 -3.99 -9.36
CA SER A 140 16.48 -5.06 -9.22
C SER A 140 15.50 -4.95 -10.37
N ILE A 141 15.10 -6.10 -10.90
CA ILE A 141 14.02 -6.18 -11.89
C ILE A 141 12.75 -5.50 -11.36
N VAL A 142 12.53 -5.59 -10.05
CA VAL A 142 11.54 -4.83 -9.29
C VAL A 142 12.25 -3.69 -8.55
N ASP A 143 12.30 -2.51 -9.15
CA ASP A 143 13.02 -1.34 -8.62
C ASP A 143 12.08 -0.41 -7.85
N THR A 144 12.45 -0.08 -6.60
CA THR A 144 11.69 0.88 -5.78
C THR A 144 12.20 2.31 -5.89
N LYS A 145 13.20 2.59 -6.73
CA LYS A 145 13.75 3.95 -6.94
C LYS A 145 14.12 4.64 -5.62
N ASP A 146 14.79 3.91 -4.74
CA ASP A 146 15.16 4.29 -3.37
C ASP A 146 14.00 4.55 -2.40
N ASN A 147 12.76 4.71 -2.86
CA ASN A 147 11.58 4.85 -2.02
C ASN A 147 10.33 4.21 -2.63
N LEU A 148 9.73 3.23 -1.94
CA LEU A 148 8.46 2.64 -2.36
C LEU A 148 7.26 3.55 -2.04
N ASN A 149 7.11 4.61 -2.84
CA ASN A 149 5.94 5.49 -2.84
C ASN A 149 4.79 4.91 -3.67
N THR A 150 3.63 5.57 -3.68
CA THR A 150 2.45 5.10 -4.40
C THR A 150 2.69 4.89 -5.90
N ASP A 151 3.37 5.82 -6.58
CA ASP A 151 3.60 5.72 -8.02
C ASP A 151 4.56 4.58 -8.36
N VAL A 152 5.60 4.40 -7.55
CA VAL A 152 6.52 3.27 -7.65
C VAL A 152 5.79 1.94 -7.43
N PHE A 153 4.94 1.86 -6.41
CA PHE A 153 4.13 0.68 -6.14
C PHE A 153 3.19 0.34 -7.32
N LYS A 154 2.47 1.33 -7.86
CA LYS A 154 1.61 1.17 -9.05
C LYS A 154 2.40 0.66 -10.26
N ASN A 155 3.60 1.18 -10.48
CA ASN A 155 4.47 0.72 -11.56
C ASN A 155 4.87 -0.75 -11.37
N ILE A 156 5.26 -1.15 -10.16
CA ILE A 156 5.62 -2.54 -9.84
C ILE A 156 4.43 -3.49 -10.08
N ILE A 157 3.24 -3.14 -9.57
CA ILE A 157 2.01 -3.91 -9.77
C ILE A 157 1.73 -4.12 -11.27
N THR A 158 1.84 -3.04 -12.05
CA THR A 158 1.62 -3.06 -13.51
C THR A 158 2.66 -3.91 -14.24
N GLU A 159 3.94 -3.80 -13.87
CA GLU A 159 5.01 -4.58 -14.49
C GLU A 159 4.85 -6.08 -14.23
N LEU A 160 4.42 -6.44 -13.01
CA LEU A 160 4.11 -7.83 -12.64
C LEU A 160 2.81 -8.34 -13.31
N GLY A 161 1.98 -7.46 -13.88
CA GLY A 161 0.71 -7.86 -14.50
C GLY A 161 -0.39 -8.16 -13.50
N LEU A 162 -0.26 -7.63 -12.29
CA LEU A 162 -1.28 -7.69 -11.26
C LEU A 162 -2.24 -6.50 -11.41
N HIS A 163 -3.38 -6.56 -10.73
CA HIS A 163 -4.40 -5.53 -10.85
C HIS A 163 -4.21 -4.43 -9.82
N LEU A 164 -4.45 -3.18 -10.23
CA LEU A 164 -4.52 -2.04 -9.32
C LEU A 164 -5.98 -1.72 -9.01
N TYR A 165 -6.39 -2.02 -7.79
CA TYR A 165 -7.77 -1.92 -7.34
C TYR A 165 -8.20 -0.47 -7.10
N ILE A 166 -9.46 -0.17 -7.44
CA ILE A 166 -10.06 1.17 -7.33
C ILE A 166 -10.27 1.52 -5.85
N ALA A 167 -10.51 0.53 -5.00
CA ALA A 167 -10.71 0.65 -3.55
C ALA A 167 -9.56 1.39 -2.86
N TYR A 168 -8.34 1.30 -3.40
CA TYR A 168 -7.18 2.07 -2.91
C TYR A 168 -7.26 3.57 -3.18
N ASN A 169 -8.15 3.99 -4.06
CA ASN A 169 -8.31 5.36 -4.51
C ASN A 169 -9.69 5.95 -4.24
N ASN A 170 -10.55 5.27 -3.46
CA ASN A 170 -11.87 5.81 -3.15
C ASN A 170 -11.75 7.03 -2.21
N ASP A 171 -12.29 8.16 -2.66
CA ASP A 171 -12.24 9.43 -1.96
C ASP A 171 -13.22 9.51 -0.77
N GLU A 172 -14.25 8.65 -0.72
CA GLU A 172 -15.21 8.62 0.41
C GLU A 172 -14.55 8.14 1.72
N ASP A 173 -13.46 7.38 1.59
CA ASP A 173 -12.64 6.88 2.70
C ASP A 173 -11.73 7.96 3.30
N LEU A 174 -11.64 9.13 2.64
CA LEU A 174 -10.77 10.24 3.04
C LEU A 174 -11.27 11.03 4.26
N LYS A 175 -12.50 10.81 4.75
CA LYS A 175 -13.00 11.52 5.96
C LYS A 175 -12.17 11.22 7.21
N ILE A 176 -11.32 10.19 7.19
CA ILE A 176 -10.42 9.79 8.28
C ILE A 176 -9.05 10.48 8.19
N ILE A 177 -8.72 11.04 7.03
CA ILE A 177 -7.42 11.70 6.78
C ILE A 177 -7.33 13.06 7.46
N GLN A 178 -8.44 13.63 7.93
CA GLN A 178 -8.39 14.82 8.79
C GLN A 178 -7.53 14.62 10.05
N ASN A 179 -7.22 13.38 10.43
CA ASN A 179 -6.35 13.03 11.55
C ASN A 179 -4.86 12.79 11.18
N PHE A 180 -4.50 12.70 9.89
CA PHE A 180 -3.11 12.68 9.44
C PHE A 180 -2.70 14.11 9.08
N GLN A 181 -1.67 14.64 9.74
CA GLN A 181 -1.42 16.08 9.81
C GLN A 181 -1.08 16.79 8.48
N THR A 182 -0.82 16.04 7.42
CA THR A 182 -0.66 16.56 6.05
C THR A 182 -1.78 16.05 5.16
N PHE A 183 -2.93 16.73 5.20
CA PHE A 183 -3.98 16.55 4.21
C PHE A 183 -3.63 17.37 2.97
N ASN A 184 -3.43 16.71 1.83
CA ASN A 184 -3.36 17.37 0.54
C ASN A 184 -4.65 17.08 -0.22
N LYS A 185 -5.47 18.11 -0.48
CA LYS A 185 -6.87 18.02 -0.93
C LYS A 185 -7.14 17.25 -2.24
N ASN A 186 -6.11 16.74 -2.91
CA ASN A 186 -6.18 16.15 -4.25
C ASN A 186 -5.41 14.82 -4.38
N LYS A 187 -5.33 14.04 -3.30
CA LYS A 187 -4.55 12.79 -3.28
C LYS A 187 -5.39 11.62 -2.79
N THR A 188 -5.21 10.48 -3.44
CA THR A 188 -5.95 9.24 -3.18
C THR A 188 -5.62 8.67 -1.80
N PHE A 189 -6.50 7.81 -1.28
CA PHE A 189 -6.31 7.17 0.03
C PHE A 189 -4.95 6.46 0.16
N LEU A 190 -4.56 5.66 -0.83
CA LEU A 190 -3.25 4.99 -0.87
C LEU A 190 -2.08 5.97 -0.81
N HIS A 191 -2.18 7.11 -1.52
CA HIS A 191 -1.16 8.14 -1.49
C HIS A 191 -1.03 8.80 -0.11
N GLN A 192 -2.14 8.97 0.61
CA GLN A 192 -2.07 9.47 1.96
C GLN A 192 -1.30 8.52 2.89
N VAL A 193 -1.57 7.22 2.79
CA VAL A 193 -0.95 6.24 3.70
C VAL A 193 0.51 6.01 3.36
N LEU A 194 0.86 5.78 2.10
CA LEU A 194 2.23 5.47 1.70
C LEU A 194 3.13 6.72 1.70
N ASP A 195 2.71 7.78 1.01
CA ASP A 195 3.57 8.94 0.75
C ASP A 195 3.54 9.93 1.91
N HIS A 196 2.34 10.37 2.30
CA HIS A 196 2.17 11.43 3.30
C HIS A 196 2.28 10.95 4.75
N THR A 197 2.12 9.66 5.00
CA THR A 197 2.23 9.08 6.35
C THR A 197 3.49 8.25 6.49
N LEU A 198 3.56 7.06 5.89
CA LEU A 198 4.66 6.12 6.13
C LEU A 198 6.02 6.69 5.69
N LEU A 199 6.15 7.09 4.41
CA LEU A 199 7.39 7.60 3.85
C LEU A 199 7.79 8.93 4.49
N SER A 200 6.83 9.83 4.71
CA SER A 200 7.05 11.10 5.40
C SER A 200 7.61 10.91 6.82
N CYS A 201 7.02 9.99 7.60
CA CYS A 201 7.49 9.67 8.95
C CYS A 201 8.89 9.03 8.90
N ARG A 202 9.10 8.04 8.02
CA ARG A 202 10.41 7.41 7.82
C ARG A 202 11.49 8.43 7.50
N ASN A 203 11.25 9.32 6.54
CA ASN A 203 12.22 10.34 6.14
C ASN A 203 12.48 11.34 7.27
N HIS A 204 11.44 11.74 8.01
CA HIS A 204 11.61 12.63 9.16
C HIS A 204 12.53 12.01 10.23
N ILE A 205 12.32 10.73 10.55
CA ILE A 205 13.11 9.99 11.54
C ILE A 205 14.54 9.75 11.01
N ALA A 206 14.68 9.23 9.80
CA ALA A 206 15.97 8.86 9.22
C ALA A 206 16.92 10.06 9.00
N HIS A 207 16.39 11.24 8.71
CA HIS A 207 17.18 12.47 8.56
C HIS A 207 17.44 13.21 9.87
N GLY A 208 17.00 12.69 11.02
CA GLY A 208 17.29 13.28 12.33
C GLY A 208 16.69 14.68 12.53
N ASN A 209 15.64 15.02 11.77
CA ASN A 209 14.97 16.31 11.92
C ASN A 209 14.44 16.41 13.37
N LYS A 210 14.81 17.48 14.09
CA LYS A 210 14.36 17.69 15.48
C LYS A 210 12.85 17.52 15.55
N ASN A 211 12.40 16.65 16.46
CA ASN A 211 11.01 16.26 16.67
C ASN A 211 10.07 17.47 16.57
N ASN A 212 9.47 17.70 15.41
CA ASN A 212 8.19 18.39 15.41
C ASN A 212 7.26 17.37 16.06
N GLN A 213 6.81 17.62 17.30
CA GLN A 213 5.86 16.74 18.03
C GLN A 213 4.66 16.34 17.16
N ASN A 214 4.36 17.19 16.17
CA ASN A 214 3.38 17.03 15.10
C ASN A 214 3.65 15.89 14.07
N LYS A 215 4.87 15.34 13.93
CA LYS A 215 5.17 14.29 12.94
C LYS A 215 5.28 12.87 13.49
N ILE A 216 5.29 12.68 14.81
CA ILE A 216 5.33 11.36 15.41
C ILE A 216 3.89 10.86 15.55
N LEU A 217 3.63 9.65 15.07
CA LEU A 217 2.32 9.03 15.18
C LEU A 217 2.08 8.61 16.64
N ASP A 218 0.91 8.94 17.18
CA ASP A 218 0.43 8.31 18.40
C ASP A 218 0.16 6.82 18.18
N GLN A 219 -0.01 6.05 19.26
CA GLN A 219 -0.17 4.61 19.22
C GLN A 219 -1.36 4.18 18.33
N ASN A 220 -2.49 4.89 18.38
CA ASN A 220 -3.67 4.58 17.59
C ASN A 220 -3.39 4.76 16.08
N LYS A 221 -2.75 5.88 15.69
CA LYS A 221 -2.37 6.13 14.29
C LYS A 221 -1.31 5.16 13.80
N LEU A 222 -0.38 4.78 14.67
CA LEU A 222 0.63 3.78 14.35
C LEU A 222 -0.01 2.41 14.12
N GLN A 223 -1.03 2.04 14.92
CA GLN A 223 -1.77 0.80 14.76
C GLN A 223 -2.53 0.78 13.44
N TYR A 224 -3.23 1.87 13.13
CA TYR A 224 -3.90 2.04 11.86
C TYR A 224 -2.94 1.89 10.68
N LEU A 225 -1.77 2.54 10.75
CA LEU A 225 -0.75 2.43 9.71
C LEU A 225 -0.26 0.99 9.55
N ARG A 226 0.07 0.30 10.66
CA ARG A 226 0.49 -1.10 10.64
C ARG A 226 -0.55 -1.99 9.97
N ASP A 227 -1.80 -1.88 10.41
CA ASP A 227 -2.89 -2.75 9.95
C ASP A 227 -3.14 -2.55 8.44
N PHE A 228 -3.04 -1.31 7.95
CA PHE A 228 -3.12 -1.03 6.52
C PHE A 228 -1.93 -1.58 5.73
N ILE A 229 -0.70 -1.43 6.23
CA ILE A 229 0.48 -2.02 5.56
C ILE A 229 0.40 -3.56 5.54
N TYR A 230 -0.12 -4.18 6.61
CA TYR A 230 -0.40 -5.61 6.61
C TYR A 230 -1.47 -5.99 5.59
N LEU A 231 -2.54 -5.19 5.43
CA LEU A 231 -3.53 -5.42 4.39
C LEU A 231 -2.87 -5.41 3.00
N LEU A 232 -2.05 -4.40 2.69
CA LEU A 232 -1.35 -4.32 1.40
C LEU A 232 -0.41 -5.52 1.17
N MET A 233 0.36 -5.92 2.18
CA MET A 233 1.28 -7.05 2.06
C MET A 233 0.56 -8.39 1.88
N ASN A 234 -0.50 -8.63 2.67
CA ASN A 234 -1.34 -9.83 2.52
C ASN A 234 -1.96 -9.87 1.14
N HIS A 235 -2.56 -8.77 0.71
CA HIS A 235 -3.23 -8.70 -0.57
C HIS A 235 -2.28 -8.93 -1.74
N PHE A 236 -1.09 -8.32 -1.71
CA PHE A 236 -0.07 -8.56 -2.74
C PHE A 236 0.36 -10.03 -2.83
N ARG A 237 0.48 -10.72 -1.69
CA ARG A 237 0.71 -12.17 -1.67
C ARG A 237 -0.47 -12.91 -2.29
N ASP A 238 -1.69 -12.60 -1.86
CA ASP A 238 -2.90 -13.33 -2.26
C ASP A 238 -3.15 -13.21 -3.77
N ASP A 239 -2.92 -12.03 -4.34
CA ASP A 239 -2.91 -11.81 -5.79
C ASP A 239 -1.89 -12.71 -6.47
N ILE A 240 -0.64 -12.73 -5.99
CA ILE A 240 0.41 -13.56 -6.60
C ILE A 240 0.08 -15.04 -6.49
N PHE A 241 -0.51 -15.49 -5.37
CA PHE A 241 -0.93 -16.88 -5.20
C PHE A 241 -2.02 -17.24 -6.20
N GLU A 242 -3.11 -16.47 -6.26
CA GLU A 242 -4.21 -16.75 -7.18
C GLU A 242 -3.73 -16.71 -8.63
N PHE A 243 -2.94 -15.70 -9.00
CA PHE A 243 -2.40 -15.59 -10.36
C PHE A 243 -1.51 -16.78 -10.72
N SER A 244 -0.78 -17.31 -9.73
CA SER A 244 0.10 -18.47 -9.92
C SER A 244 -0.66 -19.79 -10.00
N GLU A 245 -1.69 -19.96 -9.17
CA GLU A 245 -2.55 -21.14 -9.09
C GLU A 245 -3.47 -21.28 -10.30
N GLN A 246 -4.20 -20.21 -10.63
CA GLN A 246 -5.16 -20.19 -11.74
C GLN A 246 -4.54 -19.74 -13.06
N GLN A 247 -3.21 -19.51 -13.08
CA GLN A 247 -2.46 -19.05 -14.25
C GLN A 247 -3.07 -17.78 -14.87
N LEU A 248 -3.52 -16.82 -14.05
CA LEU A 248 -4.18 -15.59 -14.52
C LEU A 248 -3.22 -14.66 -15.28
N PHE A 249 -1.92 -14.95 -15.30
CA PHE A 249 -0.93 -14.29 -16.15
C PHE A 249 -1.02 -14.69 -17.63
N LEU A 250 -1.83 -15.69 -18.00
CA LEU A 250 -2.09 -16.09 -19.39
C LEU A 250 -3.23 -15.29 -20.00
N GLU A 251 -3.11 -14.93 -21.28
CA GLU A 251 -4.20 -14.23 -21.99
C GLU A 251 -5.44 -15.12 -22.16
N ALA A 252 -5.27 -16.43 -22.32
CA ALA A 252 -6.37 -17.38 -22.39
C ALA A 252 -7.28 -17.36 -21.14
N ASN A 253 -6.75 -16.93 -19.99
CA ASN A 253 -7.46 -16.88 -18.71
C ASN A 253 -8.04 -15.49 -18.40
N GLN A 254 -8.15 -14.59 -19.39
CA GLN A 254 -8.72 -13.26 -19.22
C GLN A 254 -10.11 -13.25 -18.54
N PRO A 255 -11.07 -14.14 -18.89
CA PRO A 255 -12.38 -14.15 -18.23
C PRO A 255 -12.30 -14.49 -16.73
N ALA A 256 -11.48 -15.49 -16.37
CA ALA A 256 -11.26 -15.87 -14.98
C ALA A 256 -10.56 -14.75 -14.20
N ARG A 257 -9.58 -14.09 -14.82
CA ARG A 257 -8.88 -12.93 -14.25
C ARG A 257 -9.85 -11.78 -13.95
N LEU A 258 -10.77 -11.46 -14.86
CA LEU A 258 -11.75 -10.40 -14.67
C LEU A 258 -12.71 -10.72 -13.51
N LEU A 259 -13.13 -11.97 -13.39
CA LEU A 259 -13.99 -12.42 -12.28
C LEU A 259 -13.27 -12.27 -10.94
N TYR A 260 -12.04 -12.76 -10.85
CA TYR A 260 -11.21 -12.65 -9.65
C TYR A 260 -11.03 -11.19 -9.23
N VAL A 261 -10.62 -10.33 -10.15
CA VAL A 261 -10.41 -8.90 -9.90
C VAL A 261 -11.69 -8.24 -9.36
N THR A 262 -12.84 -8.55 -9.96
CA THR A 262 -14.12 -7.99 -9.52
C THR A 262 -14.48 -8.41 -8.09
N GLN A 263 -14.27 -9.68 -7.75
CA GLN A 263 -14.52 -10.18 -6.40
C GLN A 263 -13.55 -9.58 -5.38
N LYS A 264 -12.27 -9.51 -5.75
CA LYS A 264 -11.21 -9.00 -4.88
C LYS A 264 -11.34 -7.50 -4.63
N GLU A 265 -11.83 -6.72 -5.59
CA GLU A 265 -12.18 -5.29 -5.42
C GLU A 265 -13.15 -5.07 -4.25
N VAL A 266 -14.21 -5.88 -4.17
CA VAL A 266 -15.21 -5.81 -3.10
C VAL A 266 -14.59 -6.24 -1.76
N GLU A 267 -13.78 -7.30 -1.76
CA GLU A 267 -13.08 -7.79 -0.57
C GLU A 267 -12.15 -6.72 0.03
N ILE A 268 -11.30 -6.10 -0.81
CA ILE A 268 -10.39 -5.02 -0.38
C ILE A 268 -11.18 -3.84 0.16
N SER A 269 -12.23 -3.41 -0.54
CA SER A 269 -13.07 -2.30 -0.08
C SER A 269 -13.63 -2.58 1.32
N ASN A 270 -14.18 -3.78 1.55
CA ASN A 270 -14.68 -4.18 2.86
C ASN A 270 -13.59 -4.22 3.94
N ASN A 271 -12.41 -4.74 3.61
CA ASN A 271 -11.28 -4.79 4.54
C ASN A 271 -10.78 -3.40 4.93
N ILE A 272 -10.70 -2.47 3.98
CA ILE A 272 -10.38 -1.06 4.23
C ILE A 272 -11.42 -0.45 5.16
N GLN A 273 -12.71 -0.62 4.87
CA GLN A 273 -13.79 -0.13 5.73
C GLN A 273 -13.73 -0.70 7.15
N ASN A 274 -13.37 -1.98 7.31
CA ASN A 274 -13.25 -2.59 8.63
C ASN A 274 -12.11 -1.96 9.44
N ILE A 275 -10.92 -1.78 8.85
CA ILE A 275 -9.79 -1.10 9.51
C ILE A 275 -10.18 0.32 9.92
N ILE A 276 -10.84 1.03 9.01
CA ILE A 276 -11.41 2.37 9.21
C ILE A 276 -12.34 2.42 10.42
N ARG A 277 -13.34 1.52 10.48
CA ARG A 277 -14.33 1.49 11.57
C ARG A 277 -13.68 1.16 12.90
N ASN A 278 -12.76 0.20 12.93
CA ASN A 278 -12.03 -0.18 14.15
C ASN A 278 -11.26 1.02 14.72
N TYR A 279 -10.57 1.77 13.87
CA TYR A 279 -9.86 2.97 14.29
C TYR A 279 -10.79 4.08 14.80
N GLN A 280 -11.97 4.27 14.18
CA GLN A 280 -12.96 5.25 14.64
C GLN A 280 -13.53 4.88 16.02
N GLN A 281 -13.85 3.61 16.26
CA GLN A 281 -14.38 3.14 17.55
C GLN A 281 -13.39 3.39 18.70
N ILE A 282 -12.10 3.09 18.48
CA ILE A 282 -11.04 3.34 19.48
C ILE A 282 -10.97 4.83 19.84
N ASN A 283 -11.06 5.73 18.86
CA ASN A 283 -10.98 7.17 19.10
C ASN A 283 -12.24 7.79 19.73
N ILE A 284 -13.41 7.17 19.57
CA ILE A 284 -14.65 7.62 20.25
C ILE A 284 -14.61 7.27 21.75
N ILE A 285 -14.04 6.12 22.11
CA ILE A 285 -13.94 5.66 23.51
C ILE A 285 -12.89 6.47 24.30
N GLY A 286 -11.92 7.09 23.63
CA GLY A 286 -10.85 7.90 24.23
C GLY A 286 -11.20 9.35 24.61
N ILE A 287 -12.47 9.78 24.48
CA ILE A 287 -12.91 11.09 24.97
C ILE A 287 -13.26 10.95 26.46
N PRO A 288 -12.61 11.68 27.39
CA PRO A 288 -13.05 11.68 28.78
C PRO A 288 -14.50 12.17 28.82
N GLN A 289 -15.40 11.37 29.40
CA GLN A 289 -16.69 11.88 29.84
C GLN A 289 -16.40 13.12 30.72
N PRO A 290 -17.02 14.28 30.47
CA PRO A 290 -16.82 15.42 31.35
C PRO A 290 -17.17 15.00 32.77
N ASP A 291 -16.24 15.24 33.70
CA ASP A 291 -16.38 14.91 35.11
C ASP A 291 -17.79 15.25 35.57
N THR A 292 -18.51 14.23 36.04
CA THR A 292 -19.76 14.42 36.77
C THR A 292 -19.41 14.98 38.15
N ALA A 293 -18.96 16.23 38.18
CA ALA A 293 -19.00 17.03 39.38
C ALA A 293 -20.48 17.09 39.80
N GLN A 294 -20.78 16.53 40.97
CA GLN A 294 -22.06 16.67 41.63
C GLN A 294 -22.35 18.16 41.83
N ILE A 295 -23.15 18.75 40.95
CA ILE A 295 -23.74 20.06 41.16
C ILE A 295 -24.97 19.82 42.06
N PRO A 296 -25.07 20.48 43.24
CA PRO A 296 -26.24 20.33 44.08
C PRO A 296 -27.48 20.84 43.33
N ILE A 297 -28.53 20.02 43.36
CA ILE A 297 -29.81 20.27 42.71
C ILE A 297 -30.45 21.51 43.34
N ILE A 298 -30.38 22.65 42.63
CA ILE A 298 -31.26 23.79 42.87
C ILE A 298 -32.46 23.62 41.93
N ILE A 299 -33.58 23.17 42.50
CA ILE A 299 -34.87 23.09 41.82
C ILE A 299 -35.33 24.53 41.54
N ASN A 300 -35.26 24.95 40.28
CA ASN A 300 -35.93 26.16 39.82
C ASN A 300 -36.94 25.78 38.74
N THR A 301 -38.20 25.67 39.15
CA THR A 301 -39.35 25.37 38.30
C THR A 301 -39.63 26.55 37.37
N LYS A 302 -39.39 26.37 36.06
CA LYS A 302 -39.95 27.28 35.03
C LYS A 302 -41.32 26.76 34.58
N PRO A 303 -42.34 27.63 34.47
CA PRO A 303 -43.70 27.21 34.13
C PRO A 303 -43.82 26.81 32.66
N SER A 304 -44.72 25.87 32.39
CA SER A 304 -44.93 25.26 31.07
C SER A 304 -45.53 26.24 30.04
N LEU A 305 -45.23 25.92 28.77
CA LEU A 305 -45.57 26.67 27.56
C LEU A 305 -47.07 27.04 27.42
N PHE A 306 -47.96 26.35 28.14
CA PHE A 306 -49.41 26.61 28.14
C PHE A 306 -49.82 27.91 28.87
N SER A 307 -48.96 28.48 29.70
CA SER A 307 -49.22 29.76 30.40
C SER A 307 -48.99 31.00 29.52
N ARG A 308 -48.33 30.86 28.36
CA ARG A 308 -47.98 31.99 27.47
C ARG A 308 -49.07 32.37 26.46
N ILE A 309 -50.05 31.51 26.18
CA ILE A 309 -51.09 31.77 25.18
C ILE A 309 -52.29 32.51 25.77
N LYS A 310 -52.52 32.43 27.09
CA LYS A 310 -53.65 33.09 27.76
C LYS A 310 -53.46 34.62 27.93
N ASN A 311 -52.24 35.12 27.86
CA ASN A 311 -51.93 36.56 28.02
C ASN A 311 -51.89 37.36 26.71
N PHE A 312 -52.07 36.73 25.55
CA PHE A 312 -52.07 37.43 24.26
C PHE A 312 -53.47 37.98 23.85
N PHE A 313 -54.56 37.41 24.39
CA PHE A 313 -55.94 37.82 24.08
C PHE A 313 -56.61 38.75 25.12
N GLN A 314 -55.85 39.31 26.07
CA GLN A 314 -56.36 40.31 27.04
C GLN A 314 -55.70 41.70 26.89
N ARG A 315 -55.00 41.97 25.78
CA ARG A 315 -54.38 43.29 25.52
C ARG A 315 -54.59 43.86 24.11
N VAL A 316 -55.59 43.38 23.37
CA VAL A 316 -56.16 44.10 22.20
C VAL A 316 -57.67 43.95 22.23
#